data_AF-A0A7S1UFQ1-F1
#
_entry.id   AF-A0A7S1UFQ1-F1
#
_cell.length_a   1.000
_cell.length_b   1.000
_cell.length_c   1.000
_cell.angle_alpha   90.00
_cell.angle_beta   90.00
_cell.angle_gamma   90.00
#
_symmetry.space_group_name_H-M   'P 1'
#
loop_
_entity.id
_entity.type
_entity.pdbx_description
1 polymer ?
#
loop_
_entity_poly.entity_id
_entity_poly.type
_entity_poly.pdbx_seq_one_letter_code
_entity_poly.pdbx_strand_id
1 'polypeptide(L)'
;ASTNRNPNSSRFGRFVKMVFTAEQTLVGGELETYLLEKSRVVRQNKGERNFHSLHMMLAERRELDLGGEGGRFRCMPTKASLAAATNNRGGGGPEMAIPQ
;
A
#
# COMPACT_ATOMS: atom_id res chain seq x y z
N ALA A 1 2.19 -1.00 -1.43
CA ALA A 1 0.92 -0.57 -0.80
C ALA A 1 0.79 -1.32 0.53
N SER A 2 -0.10 -0.92 1.43
CA SER A 2 -0.30 -1.67 2.68
C SER A 2 -1.66 -2.35 2.72
N THR A 3 -1.66 -3.64 3.06
CA THR A 3 -2.85 -4.44 3.33
C THR A 3 -2.86 -4.86 4.79
N ASN A 4 -3.97 -5.42 5.27
CA ASN A 4 -4.07 -5.91 6.65
C ASN A 4 -3.08 -7.06 6.95
N ARG A 5 -2.65 -7.80 5.92
CA ARG A 5 -1.74 -8.95 6.07
C ARG A 5 -0.29 -8.64 5.74
N ASN A 6 -0.04 -7.65 4.88
CA ASN A 6 1.29 -7.30 4.42
C ASN A 6 1.42 -5.76 4.30
N PRO A 7 2.25 -5.12 5.15
CA PRO A 7 2.45 -3.67 5.15
C PRO A 7 3.20 -3.16 3.92
N ASN A 8 3.96 -4.01 3.22
CA ASN A 8 4.69 -3.72 1.98
C ASN A 8 4.24 -4.65 0.85
N SER A 9 2.94 -4.69 0.60
CA SER A 9 2.35 -5.50 -0.46
C SER A 9 2.59 -4.86 -1.83
N SER A 10 3.34 -5.54 -2.69
CA SER A 10 3.31 -5.31 -4.14
C SER A 10 1.94 -5.70 -4.68
N ARG A 11 1.31 -4.79 -5.43
CA ARG A 11 -0.03 -5.00 -6.04
C ARG A 11 0.04 -5.08 -7.55
N PHE A 12 1.16 -5.60 -8.03
CA PHE A 12 1.42 -5.98 -9.41
C PHE A 12 2.30 -7.24 -9.37
N GLY A 13 2.06 -8.14 -10.31
CA GLY A 13 2.95 -9.26 -10.60
C GLY A 13 4.15 -8.77 -11.39
N ARG A 14 5.28 -9.45 -11.24
CA ARG A 14 6.52 -9.10 -11.92
C ARG A 14 7.26 -10.36 -12.30
N PHE A 15 7.58 -10.51 -13.58
CA PHE A 15 8.53 -11.49 -14.07
C PHE A 15 9.86 -10.79 -14.32
N VAL A 16 10.93 -11.31 -13.73
CA VAL A 16 12.28 -10.79 -13.89
C VAL A 16 13.09 -11.86 -14.61
N LYS A 17 13.49 -11.58 -15.85
CA LYS A 17 14.41 -12.43 -16.59
C LYS A 17 15.80 -11.85 -16.41
N MET A 18 16.72 -12.65 -15.88
CA MET A 18 18.13 -12.27 -15.74
C MET A 18 18.93 -12.95 -16.86
N VAL A 19 19.83 -12.20 -17.50
CA VAL A 19 20.65 -12.67 -18.61
C VAL A 19 22.10 -12.75 -18.14
N PHE A 20 22.68 -13.94 -18.26
CA PHE A 20 24.05 -14.24 -17.85
C PHE A 20 24.91 -14.68 -19.03
N THR A 21 26.22 -14.43 -18.97
CA THR A 21 27.19 -15.02 -19.89
C THR A 21 27.42 -16.51 -19.59
N ALA A 22 28.15 -17.21 -20.46
CA ALA A 22 28.56 -18.59 -20.22
C ALA A 22 29.44 -18.72 -18.96
N GLU A 23 30.19 -17.67 -18.63
CA GLU A 23 31.01 -17.53 -17.43
C GLU A 23 30.20 -17.05 -16.20
N GLN A 24 28.87 -17.17 -16.25
CA GLN A 24 27.96 -16.83 -15.14
C GLN A 24 28.00 -15.37 -14.70
N THR A 25 28.45 -14.46 -15.57
CA THR A 25 28.47 -13.02 -15.27
C THR A 25 27.15 -12.38 -15.67
N LEU A 26 26.56 -11.55 -14.80
CA LEU A 26 25.32 -10.84 -15.09
C LEU A 26 25.55 -9.78 -16.17
N VAL A 27 24.85 -9.90 -17.29
CA VAL A 27 24.90 -8.96 -18.42
C VAL A 27 23.76 -7.94 -18.35
N GLY A 28 22.60 -8.40 -17.89
CA GLY A 28 21.42 -7.55 -17.81
C GLY A 28 20.19 -8.32 -17.39
N GLY A 29 19.03 -7.71 -17.60
CA GLY A 29 17.76 -8.35 -17.34
C GLY A 29 16.59 -7.61 -17.97
N GLU A 30 15.53 -8.35 -18.21
CA GLU A 30 14.26 -7.85 -18.71
C GLU A 30 13.22 -7.92 -17.58
N LEU A 31 12.33 -6.93 -17.57
CA LEU A 31 11.30 -6.80 -16.57
C LEU A 31 9.93 -6.71 -17.22
N GLU A 32 9.08 -7.69 -16.92
CA GLU A 32 7.70 -7.67 -17.35
C GLU A 32 6.77 -7.53 -16.15
N THR A 33 5.86 -6.56 -16.24
CA THR A 33 4.91 -6.26 -15.18
C THR A 33 3.53 -6.74 -15.57
N TYR A 34 2.87 -7.44 -14.65
CA TYR A 34 1.59 -8.08 -14.85
C TYR A 34 0.56 -7.56 -13.84
N LEU A 35 -0.69 -7.41 -14.28
CA LEU A 35 -1.87 -7.27 -13.42
C LEU A 35 -1.72 -6.27 -12.26
N LEU A 36 -1.54 -4.99 -12.60
CA LEU A 36 -1.63 -3.92 -11.60
C LEU A 36 -3.07 -3.83 -11.05
N GLU A 37 -3.22 -3.84 -9.73
CA GLU A 37 -4.50 -3.62 -9.05
C GLU A 37 -4.95 -2.14 -9.15
N LYS A 38 -5.43 -1.74 -10.33
CA LYS A 38 -5.84 -0.34 -10.61
C LYS A 38 -6.94 0.16 -9.66
N SER A 39 -7.83 -0.72 -9.20
CA SER A 39 -8.94 -0.39 -8.31
C SER A 39 -8.48 0.26 -6.99
N ARG A 40 -7.26 -0.06 -6.52
CA ARG A 40 -6.70 0.48 -5.28
C ARG A 40 -6.50 1.99 -5.31
N VAL A 41 -6.39 2.60 -6.50
CA VAL A 41 -6.30 4.07 -6.61
C VAL A 41 -7.58 4.74 -6.12
N VAL A 42 -8.73 4.11 -6.38
CA VAL A 42 -10.06 4.71 -6.14
C VAL A 42 -10.67 4.24 -4.82
N ARG A 43 -10.43 2.97 -4.42
CA ARG A 43 -11.06 2.35 -3.25
C ARG A 43 -10.04 1.53 -2.45
N GLN A 44 -10.13 1.59 -1.13
CA GLN A 44 -9.34 0.77 -0.21
C GLN A 44 -10.26 0.11 0.81
N ASN A 45 -9.97 -1.14 1.15
CA ASN A 45 -10.66 -1.82 2.24
C ASN A 45 -10.26 -1.21 3.59
N LYS A 46 -11.10 -1.41 4.62
CA LYS A 46 -10.82 -0.91 5.97
C LYS A 46 -9.47 -1.46 6.46
N GLY A 47 -8.61 -0.56 6.94
CA GLY A 47 -7.26 -0.87 7.42
C GLY A 47 -6.18 -0.91 6.33
N GLU A 48 -6.57 -0.86 5.04
CA GLU A 48 -5.61 -0.83 3.94
C GLU A 48 -5.24 0.60 3.52
N ARG A 49 -4.08 0.74 2.91
CA ARG A 49 -3.58 2.00 2.35
C ARG A 49 -3.40 1.91 0.84
N ASN A 50 -3.36 3.07 0.21
CA ASN A 50 -3.10 3.20 -1.22
C ASN A 50 -1.61 2.89 -1.54
N PHE A 51 -1.19 3.11 -2.79
CA PHE A 51 0.22 2.93 -3.20
C PHE A 51 1.16 3.87 -2.42
N HIS A 52 2.38 3.36 -2.13
CA HIS A 52 3.35 4.11 -1.33
C HIS A 52 3.82 5.40 -2.02
N SER A 53 3.94 5.39 -3.35
CA SER A 53 4.32 6.57 -4.14
C SER A 53 3.41 7.75 -3.87
N LEU A 54 2.09 7.54 -3.80
CA LEU A 54 1.13 8.60 -3.53
C LEU A 54 1.31 9.19 -2.12
N HIS A 55 1.65 8.36 -1.13
CA HIS A 55 1.95 8.87 0.21
C HIS A 55 3.27 9.65 0.26
N MET A 56 4.29 9.24 -0.50
CA MET A 56 5.56 9.97 -0.62
C MET A 56 5.35 11.34 -1.30
N MET A 57 4.58 11.39 -2.39
CA MET A 57 4.22 12.65 -3.05
C MET A 57 3.46 13.61 -2.11
N LEU A 58 2.56 13.07 -1.28
CA LEU A 58 1.83 13.90 -0.30
C LEU A 58 2.71 14.38 0.87
N ALA A 59 3.80 13.68 1.18
CA ALA A 59 4.78 14.17 2.15
C ALA A 59 5.48 15.43 1.61
N GLU A 60 5.78 15.45 0.31
CA GLU A 60 6.39 16.59 -0.40
C GLU A 60 5.37 17.54 -1.04
N ARG A 61 4.13 17.56 -0.53
CA ARG A 61 3.03 18.30 -1.18
C ARG A 61 3.25 19.81 -1.30
N ARG A 62 4.06 20.40 -0.41
CA ARG A 62 4.34 21.85 -0.42
C ARG A 62 5.29 22.20 -1.57
N GLU A 63 6.28 21.37 -1.81
CA GLU A 63 7.26 21.56 -2.88
C GLU A 63 6.65 21.28 -4.25
N LEU A 64 5.76 20.28 -4.31
CA LEU A 64 5.08 19.88 -5.55
C LEU A 64 3.80 20.69 -5.84
N ASP A 65 3.50 21.71 -5.03
CA ASP A 65 2.25 22.50 -5.09
C ASP A 65 0.97 21.63 -5.18
N LEU A 66 0.97 20.52 -4.43
CA LEU A 66 -0.10 19.52 -4.44
C LEU A 66 -1.19 19.83 -3.41
N GLY A 67 -2.30 20.36 -3.91
CA GLY A 67 -3.47 20.71 -3.14
C GLY A 67 -3.18 21.95 -2.30
N GLY A 68 -3.82 23.06 -2.64
CA GLY A 68 -3.72 24.32 -1.88
C GLY A 68 -4.10 24.17 -0.40
N GLU A 69 -4.25 25.30 0.30
CA GLU A 69 -4.65 25.33 1.72
C GLU A 69 -5.86 24.39 1.97
N GLY A 70 -5.64 23.29 2.70
CA GLY A 70 -6.68 22.30 2.99
C GLY A 70 -6.95 21.21 1.94
N GLY A 71 -6.12 21.07 0.90
CA GLY A 71 -6.26 20.07 -0.17
C GLY A 71 -6.46 18.63 0.36
N ARG A 72 -7.71 18.16 0.37
CA ARG A 72 -8.09 16.80 0.77
C ARG A 72 -8.22 15.92 -0.46
N PHE A 73 -7.39 14.90 -0.55
CA PHE A 73 -7.46 13.90 -1.60
C PHE A 73 -8.45 12.80 -1.21
N ARG A 74 -9.54 12.65 -1.97
CA ARG A 74 -10.66 11.73 -1.66
C ARG A 74 -10.20 10.29 -1.37
N CYS A 75 -9.28 9.78 -2.18
CA CYS A 75 -8.82 8.40 -2.14
C CYS A 75 -7.47 8.22 -1.41
N MET A 76 -7.05 9.26 -0.67
CA MET A 76 -5.83 9.26 0.13
C MET A 76 -6.16 9.76 1.54
N PRO A 77 -6.47 8.85 2.48
CA PRO A 77 -6.74 9.25 3.85
C PRO A 77 -5.51 9.90 4.49
N THR A 78 -5.69 11.03 5.16
CA THR A 78 -4.66 11.67 5.99
C THR A 78 -4.42 10.83 7.26
N LYS A 79 -3.24 10.94 7.89
CA LYS A 79 -2.90 10.19 9.11
C LYS A 79 -3.99 10.26 10.20
N ALA A 80 -4.68 11.40 10.31
CA ALA A 80 -5.81 11.61 11.24
C ALA A 80 -7.03 10.71 10.93
N SER A 81 -7.35 10.50 9.65
CA SER A 81 -8.50 9.67 9.24
C SER A 81 -8.26 8.16 9.37
N LEU A 82 -7.00 7.70 9.33
CA LEU A 82 -6.65 6.29 9.60
C LEU A 82 -6.80 5.94 11.09
N ALA A 83 -6.41 6.85 11.98
CA ALA A 83 -6.55 6.67 13.43
C ALA A 83 -8.03 6.57 13.84
N ALA A 84 -8.91 7.41 13.27
CA ALA A 84 -10.35 7.38 13.53
C ALA A 84 -11.03 6.07 13.08
N ALA A 85 -10.57 5.45 11.98
CA ALA A 85 -11.15 4.19 11.48
C ALA A 85 -10.81 2.95 12.33
N THR A 86 -9.77 3.03 13.15
CA THR A 86 -9.27 1.92 13.99
C THR A 86 -9.95 1.89 15.37
N ASN A 87 -10.61 2.99 15.78
CA ASN A 87 -11.19 3.14 17.13
C ASN A 87 -12.65 2.68 17.26
N ASN A 88 -13.18 1.90 16.29
CA ASN A 88 -14.53 1.36 16.37
C ASN A 88 -14.52 -0.17 16.64
N ARG A 89 -13.74 -0.59 17.64
CA ARG A 89 -13.85 -1.92 18.28
C ARG A 89 -14.60 -1.75 19.61
N GLY A 90 -15.91 -1.56 19.51
CA GLY A 90 -16.86 -1.81 20.59
C GLY A 90 -17.83 -2.87 20.11
N GLY A 91 -17.72 -4.09 20.62
CA GLY A 91 -18.56 -5.23 20.26
C GLY A 91 -18.05 -6.49 20.95
N GLY A 92 -18.55 -6.72 22.16
CA GLY A 92 -18.22 -7.89 22.98
C GLY A 92 -18.66 -9.20 22.35
N GLY A 93 -17.85 -10.23 22.55
CA GLY A 93 -18.19 -11.65 22.37
C GLY A 93 -17.56 -12.43 23.53
N PRO A 94 -18.24 -13.46 24.06
CA PRO A 94 -17.93 -14.03 25.37
C PRO A 94 -16.60 -14.79 25.37
N GLU A 95 -15.86 -14.57 26.43
CA GLU A 95 -14.62 -15.24 26.80
C GLU A 95 -14.91 -16.72 27.12
N MET A 96 -14.48 -17.63 26.24
CA MET A 96 -14.47 -19.06 26.55
C MET A 96 -13.21 -19.38 27.36
N ALA A 97 -13.38 -19.55 28.67
CA ALA A 97 -12.39 -20.13 29.55
C ALA A 97 -12.15 -21.60 29.16
N ILE A 98 -10.88 -21.95 28.95
CA ILE A 98 -10.41 -23.34 28.83
C ILE A 98 -9.90 -23.74 30.22
N PRO A 99 -10.44 -24.78 30.87
CA PRO A 99 -9.89 -25.26 32.13
C PRO A 99 -8.56 -26.00 31.88
N GLN A 100 -7.68 -25.92 32.88
CA GLN A 100 -6.35 -26.55 32.94
C GLN A 100 -6.41 -28.07 32.71
#